data_AF-A0A1B6F0Y9-F1
#
_entry.id   AF-A0A1B6F0Y9-F1
#
_cell.length_a   1.000
_cell.length_b   1.000
_cell.length_c   1.000
_cell.angle_alpha   90.00
_cell.angle_beta   90.00
_cell.angle_gamma   90.00
#
_symmetry.space_group_name_H-M   'P 1'
#
loop_
_entity.id
_entity.type
_entity.pdbx_description
1 polymer ?
#
loop_
_entity_poly.entity_id
_entity_poly.type
_entity_poly.pdbx_seq_one_letter_code
_entity_poly.pdbx_strand_id
1 'polypeptide(L)'
;PTYKDHCGIASIKWIYKCPKTHTAWMEAVGRFIHEYKRNITDFLEFVTPYTGIELAESLQSTESVWMTIITMWESVITVIEEGLPIPPWMNKIYPQPITFLAEQMLRASSVGSDTQIRYVAGEYFKEVVSLMRAKIEGTLRPDRRMFYFSGHDGTLIGILGVLGLAEDPSGRLNARTGSALILELHKNLRTEIFYVQVLYIDGAAPDLEPL
;
A
#
# COMPACT_ATOMS: atom_id res chain seq x y z
N PRO A 1 -16.44 -14.35 20.85
CA PRO A 1 -16.17 -13.55 19.64
C PRO A 1 -14.80 -12.88 19.75
N THR A 2 -13.77 -13.53 19.21
CA THR A 2 -12.45 -12.92 18.98
C THR A 2 -12.46 -12.16 17.65
N TYR A 3 -11.44 -11.34 17.38
CA TYR A 3 -11.27 -10.69 16.07
C TYR A 3 -11.15 -11.70 14.91
N LYS A 4 -10.84 -12.97 15.21
CA LYS A 4 -10.75 -14.07 14.23
C LYS A 4 -12.13 -14.67 13.88
N ASP A 5 -13.15 -14.45 14.71
CA ASP A 5 -14.44 -15.16 14.58
C ASP A 5 -15.33 -14.60 13.44
N HIS A 6 -15.01 -13.40 12.93
CA HIS A 6 -15.77 -12.74 11.86
C HIS A 6 -14.92 -12.18 10.71
N CYS A 7 -13.59 -12.19 10.83
CA CYS A 7 -12.70 -11.84 9.74
C CYS A 7 -12.38 -13.09 8.92
N GLY A 8 -13.13 -13.32 7.85
CA GLY A 8 -12.69 -14.19 6.76
C GLY A 8 -11.50 -13.54 6.05
N ILE A 9 -10.31 -13.61 6.66
CA ILE A 9 -9.09 -13.08 6.06
C ILE A 9 -8.80 -13.95 4.84
N ALA A 10 -8.80 -13.35 3.65
CA ALA A 10 -8.31 -14.01 2.46
C ALA A 10 -6.83 -14.35 2.69
N SER A 11 -6.55 -15.58 3.11
CA SER A 11 -5.19 -16.01 3.41
C SER A 11 -4.36 -15.86 2.14
N ILE A 12 -3.30 -15.08 2.25
CA ILE A 12 -2.50 -14.81 1.07
C ILE A 12 -1.68 -16.05 0.78
N LYS A 13 -2.09 -16.80 -0.25
CA LYS A 13 -1.37 -17.97 -0.78
C LYS A 13 -0.07 -17.56 -1.50
N TRP A 14 0.70 -16.61 -0.96
CA TRP A 14 1.94 -16.06 -1.54
C TRP A 14 2.94 -17.17 -1.85
N ILE A 15 3.11 -18.10 -0.91
CA ILE A 15 4.13 -19.15 -0.94
C ILE A 15 4.02 -20.01 -2.20
N TYR A 16 2.80 -20.34 -2.63
CA TYR A 16 2.59 -21.25 -3.75
C TYR A 16 2.52 -20.55 -5.12
N LYS A 17 2.14 -19.28 -5.16
CA LYS A 17 1.95 -18.55 -6.43
C LYS A 17 3.21 -17.80 -6.87
N CYS A 18 3.97 -17.21 -5.94
CA CYS A 18 5.20 -16.50 -6.28
C CYS A 18 6.25 -16.61 -5.15
N PRO A 19 7.02 -17.70 -5.10
CA PRO A 19 7.99 -17.95 -4.02
C PRO A 19 9.04 -16.84 -3.89
N LYS A 20 9.51 -16.28 -5.02
CA LYS A 20 10.51 -15.21 -5.02
C LYS A 20 9.99 -13.93 -4.36
N THR A 21 8.76 -13.53 -4.67
CA THR A 21 8.12 -12.37 -4.04
C THR A 21 7.92 -12.62 -2.55
N HIS A 22 7.52 -13.84 -2.17
CA HIS A 22 7.35 -14.18 -0.76
C HIS A 22 8.67 -14.11 0.02
N THR A 23 9.78 -14.63 -0.52
CA THR A 23 11.10 -14.51 0.10
C THR A 23 11.50 -13.04 0.27
N ALA A 24 11.37 -12.23 -0.78
CA ALA A 24 11.71 -10.81 -0.73
C ALA A 24 10.83 -10.05 0.28
N TRP A 25 9.54 -10.40 0.35
CA TRP A 25 8.61 -9.87 1.36
C TRP A 25 9.04 -10.23 2.78
N MET A 26 9.36 -11.49 3.05
CA MET A 26 9.82 -11.95 4.37
C MET A 26 11.09 -11.21 4.81
N GLU A 27 12.04 -11.02 3.90
CA GLU A 27 13.26 -10.29 4.18
C GLU A 27 12.99 -8.80 4.48
N ALA A 28 12.18 -8.13 3.66
CA ALA A 28 11.89 -6.71 3.83
C ALA A 28 11.07 -6.42 5.08
N VAL A 29 10.00 -7.17 5.31
CA VAL A 29 9.16 -7.03 6.51
C VAL A 29 9.94 -7.47 7.76
N GLY A 30 10.75 -8.52 7.66
CA GLY A 30 11.63 -8.95 8.74
C GLY A 30 12.63 -7.87 9.16
N ARG A 31 13.25 -7.16 8.19
CA ARG A 31 14.10 -6.00 8.48
C ARG A 31 13.35 -4.90 9.23
N PHE A 32 12.16 -4.53 8.75
CA PHE A 32 11.31 -3.54 9.42
C PHE A 32 10.99 -3.96 10.87
N ILE A 33 10.53 -5.19 11.07
CA ILE A 33 10.17 -5.70 12.41
C ILE A 33 11.40 -5.67 13.33
N HIS A 34 12.58 -6.00 12.81
CA HIS A 34 13.81 -5.94 13.58
C HIS A 34 14.18 -4.51 13.98
N GLU A 35 14.14 -3.57 13.03
CA GLU A 35 14.46 -2.15 13.23
C GLU A 35 13.52 -1.48 14.24
N TYR A 36 12.22 -1.73 14.13
CA TYR A 36 11.18 -1.11 14.96
C TYR A 36 10.70 -2.02 16.09
N LYS A 37 11.46 -3.06 16.45
CA LYS A 37 11.05 -4.08 17.43
C LYS A 37 10.50 -3.47 18.71
N ARG A 38 11.21 -2.49 19.28
CA ARG A 38 10.80 -1.83 20.52
C ARG A 38 9.50 -1.05 20.34
N ASN A 39 9.38 -0.25 19.28
CA ASN A 39 8.18 0.52 18.99
C ASN A 39 6.96 -0.39 18.80
N ILE A 40 7.14 -1.53 18.12
CA ILE A 40 6.09 -2.53 17.91
C ILE A 40 5.69 -3.17 19.24
N THR A 41 6.65 -3.63 20.05
CA THR A 41 6.36 -4.22 21.36
C THR A 41 5.63 -3.24 22.28
N ASP A 42 6.16 -2.01 22.43
CA ASP A 42 5.57 -0.98 23.29
C ASP A 42 4.13 -0.62 22.83
N PHE A 43 3.91 -0.55 21.52
CA PHE A 43 2.57 -0.33 20.94
C PHE A 43 1.62 -1.48 21.26
N LEU A 44 2.04 -2.73 21.01
CA LEU A 44 1.19 -3.90 21.22
C LEU A 44 0.84 -4.08 22.70
N GLU A 45 1.80 -3.92 23.60
CA GLU A 45 1.58 -3.94 25.05
C GLU A 45 0.55 -2.90 25.50
N PHE A 46 0.60 -1.70 24.92
CA PHE A 46 -0.37 -0.65 25.23
C PHE A 46 -1.78 -0.98 24.76
N VAL A 47 -1.96 -1.56 23.56
CA VAL A 47 -3.29 -1.81 22.99
C VAL A 47 -3.94 -3.09 23.49
N THR A 48 -3.17 -4.11 23.90
CA THR A 48 -3.68 -5.39 24.41
C THR A 48 -4.85 -5.28 25.41
N PRO A 49 -4.80 -4.45 26.46
CA PRO A 49 -5.91 -4.36 27.42
C PRO A 49 -7.20 -3.78 26.84
N TYR A 50 -7.13 -3.08 25.71
CA TYR A 50 -8.29 -2.45 25.05
C TYR A 50 -8.86 -3.28 23.91
N THR A 51 -8.04 -4.09 23.25
CA THR A 51 -8.40 -4.79 22.01
C THR A 51 -8.70 -6.27 22.22
N GLY A 52 -8.20 -6.86 23.32
CA GLY A 52 -8.24 -8.31 23.53
C GLY A 52 -7.34 -9.08 22.55
N ILE A 53 -6.45 -8.39 21.83
CA ILE A 53 -5.44 -9.02 20.97
C ILE A 53 -4.33 -9.58 21.87
N GLU A 54 -4.07 -10.88 21.73
CA GLU A 54 -3.03 -11.56 22.48
C GLU A 54 -1.64 -11.20 21.97
N LEU A 55 -0.83 -10.58 22.83
CA LEU A 55 0.54 -10.15 22.51
C LEU A 55 1.42 -11.30 21.99
N ALA A 56 1.31 -12.48 22.61
CA ALA A 56 2.09 -13.66 22.24
C ALA A 56 1.73 -14.16 20.83
N GLU A 57 0.46 -14.12 20.46
CA GLU A 57 0.02 -14.47 19.10
C GLU A 57 0.50 -13.42 18.10
N SER A 58 0.35 -12.13 18.41
CA SER A 58 0.76 -11.05 17.51
C SER A 58 2.27 -11.04 17.22
N LEU A 59 3.09 -11.46 18.17
CA LEU A 59 4.55 -11.54 18.02
C LEU A 59 5.05 -12.91 17.52
N GLN A 60 4.16 -13.85 17.19
CA GLN A 60 4.53 -15.23 16.85
C GLN A 60 5.31 -15.34 15.53
N SER A 61 4.98 -14.53 14.53
CA SER A 61 5.62 -14.56 13.22
C SER A 61 5.63 -13.19 12.54
N THR A 62 6.45 -13.05 11.50
CA THR A 62 6.49 -11.85 10.64
C THR A 62 5.10 -11.49 10.10
N GLU A 63 4.36 -12.49 9.64
CA GLU A 63 2.99 -12.34 9.16
C GLU A 63 2.03 -11.91 10.26
N SER A 64 2.18 -12.46 11.47
CA SER A 64 1.30 -12.13 12.61
C SER A 64 1.49 -10.68 13.04
N VAL A 65 2.74 -10.19 13.06
CA VAL A 65 3.06 -8.79 13.35
C VAL A 65 2.52 -7.87 12.26
N TRP A 66 2.75 -8.21 10.99
CA TRP A 66 2.22 -7.48 9.84
C TRP A 66 0.69 -7.38 9.90
N MET A 67 0.00 -8.50 10.04
CA MET A 67 -1.46 -8.56 10.15
C MET A 67 -1.97 -7.70 11.31
N THR A 68 -1.35 -7.80 12.48
CA THR A 68 -1.81 -7.08 13.68
C THR A 68 -1.71 -5.57 13.47
N ILE A 69 -0.56 -5.08 12.98
CA ILE A 69 -0.34 -3.64 12.78
C ILE A 69 -1.30 -3.07 11.73
N ILE A 70 -1.41 -3.73 10.56
CA ILE A 70 -2.29 -3.26 9.48
C ILE A 70 -3.76 -3.31 9.92
N THR A 71 -4.22 -4.42 10.51
CA THR A 71 -5.62 -4.54 10.97
C THR A 71 -5.96 -3.47 12.02
N MET A 72 -5.04 -3.22 12.97
CA MET A 72 -5.25 -2.18 13.98
C MET A 72 -5.35 -0.80 13.35
N TRP A 73 -4.48 -0.49 12.39
CA TRP A 73 -4.50 0.80 11.73
C TRP A 73 -5.75 0.99 10.88
N GLU A 74 -6.11 0.01 10.06
CA GLU A 74 -7.34 0.02 9.25
C GLU A 74 -8.59 0.18 10.11
N SER A 75 -8.64 -0.48 11.28
CA SER A 75 -9.74 -0.37 12.24
C SER A 75 -9.87 1.02 12.84
N VAL A 76 -8.76 1.77 12.96
CA VAL A 76 -8.77 3.13 13.49
C VAL A 76 -9.07 4.14 12.38
N ILE A 77 -8.36 4.06 11.25
CA ILE A 77 -8.48 5.06 10.18
C ILE A 77 -9.88 5.05 9.55
N THR A 78 -10.49 3.88 9.36
CA THR A 78 -11.85 3.79 8.78
C THR A 78 -12.87 4.49 9.66
N VAL A 79 -12.79 4.31 10.98
CA VAL A 79 -13.69 4.98 11.94
C VAL A 79 -13.54 6.50 11.86
N ILE A 80 -12.31 6.98 11.70
CA ILE A 80 -12.00 8.42 11.60
C ILE A 80 -12.46 9.01 10.27
N GLU A 81 -12.23 8.31 9.16
CA GLU A 81 -12.67 8.74 7.82
C GLU A 81 -14.21 8.79 7.72
N GLU A 82 -14.92 7.91 8.42
CA GLU A 82 -16.39 7.92 8.53
C GLU A 82 -16.93 8.95 9.53
N GLY A 83 -16.07 9.74 10.19
CA GLY A 83 -16.48 10.75 11.18
C GLY A 83 -17.09 10.16 12.46
N LEU A 84 -16.79 8.90 12.76
CA LEU A 84 -17.29 8.21 13.94
C LEU A 84 -16.43 8.51 15.18
N PRO A 85 -17.02 8.54 16.38
CA PRO A 85 -16.28 8.82 17.61
C PRO A 85 -15.33 7.67 17.95
N ILE A 86 -14.07 8.00 18.25
CA ILE A 86 -13.08 7.04 18.76
C ILE A 86 -13.06 7.01 20.30
N PRO A 87 -12.80 5.84 20.91
CA PRO A 87 -12.56 5.75 22.34
C PRO A 87 -11.41 6.65 22.82
N PRO A 88 -11.46 7.22 24.04
CA PRO A 88 -10.44 8.16 24.53
C PRO A 88 -9.00 7.62 24.53
N TRP A 89 -8.83 6.31 24.70
CA TRP A 89 -7.51 5.67 24.68
C TRP A 89 -6.83 5.73 23.31
N MET A 90 -7.61 5.82 22.22
CA MET A 90 -7.07 5.88 20.85
C MET A 90 -6.30 7.18 20.58
N ASN A 91 -6.60 8.26 21.31
CA ASN A 91 -5.83 9.52 21.23
C ASN A 91 -4.35 9.36 21.64
N LYS A 92 -4.00 8.27 22.31
CA LYS A 92 -2.60 7.95 22.68
C LYS A 92 -1.84 7.23 21.56
N ILE A 93 -2.55 6.71 20.56
CA ILE A 93 -1.96 5.95 19.45
C ILE A 93 -2.21 6.53 18.07
N TYR A 94 -3.24 7.37 17.92
CA TYR A 94 -3.59 8.06 16.68
C TYR A 94 -3.42 9.59 16.84
N PRO A 95 -2.87 10.30 15.85
CA PRO A 95 -2.39 9.79 14.56
C PRO A 95 -1.10 8.96 14.70
N GLN A 96 -0.31 9.20 15.74
CA GLN A 96 0.96 8.51 15.98
C GLN A 96 0.97 7.77 17.32
N PRO A 97 1.64 6.61 17.42
CA PRO A 97 2.58 6.05 16.45
C PRO A 97 1.95 5.09 15.42
N ILE A 98 0.64 4.79 15.49
CA ILE A 98 0.04 3.72 14.69
C ILE A 98 0.15 3.98 13.18
N THR A 99 -0.01 5.23 12.75
CA THR A 99 0.09 5.59 11.33
C THR A 99 1.50 5.39 10.80
N PHE A 100 2.52 5.84 11.54
CA PHE A 100 3.91 5.60 11.14
C PHE A 100 4.21 4.10 11.03
N LEU A 101 3.83 3.29 12.03
CA LEU A 101 4.09 1.85 12.00
C LEU A 101 3.38 1.17 10.81
N ALA A 102 2.14 1.54 10.52
CA ALA A 102 1.38 0.97 9.40
C ALA A 102 1.93 1.40 8.05
N GLU A 103 2.24 2.69 7.85
CA GLU A 103 2.77 3.20 6.59
C GLU A 103 4.15 2.59 6.26
N GLN A 104 5.03 2.50 7.26
CA GLN A 104 6.35 1.87 7.09
C GLN A 104 6.23 0.36 6.86
N MET A 105 5.31 -0.31 7.56
CA MET A 105 5.01 -1.73 7.35
C MET A 105 4.49 -1.97 5.92
N LEU A 106 3.59 -1.13 5.43
CA LEU A 106 3.02 -1.22 4.10
C LEU A 106 4.10 -1.01 3.02
N ARG A 107 4.99 -0.03 3.20
CA ARG A 107 6.15 0.18 2.33
C ARG A 107 7.09 -1.03 2.30
N ALA A 108 7.48 -1.54 3.48
CA ALA A 108 8.33 -2.73 3.57
C ALA A 108 7.68 -3.93 2.86
N SER A 109 6.36 -4.10 3.01
CA SER A 109 5.60 -5.20 2.41
C SER A 109 5.44 -5.07 0.88
N SER A 110 5.40 -3.85 0.35
CA SER A 110 5.03 -3.60 -1.07
C SER A 110 6.24 -3.28 -1.95
N VAL A 111 7.19 -2.49 -1.44
CA VAL A 111 8.32 -1.91 -2.21
C VAL A 111 9.65 -1.96 -1.44
N GLY A 112 9.79 -2.86 -0.48
CA GLY A 112 11.00 -2.99 0.34
C GLY A 112 12.24 -3.57 -0.37
N SER A 113 12.12 -3.89 -1.67
CA SER A 113 13.22 -4.34 -2.53
C SER A 113 12.86 -4.22 -4.02
N ASP A 114 13.87 -4.12 -4.89
CA ASP A 114 13.70 -4.19 -6.35
C ASP A 114 12.98 -5.47 -6.80
N THR A 115 13.22 -6.58 -6.10
CA THR A 115 12.55 -7.86 -6.37
C THR A 115 11.04 -7.73 -6.12
N GLN A 116 10.63 -7.13 -5.00
CA GLN A 116 9.21 -6.85 -4.74
C GLN A 116 8.64 -5.93 -5.81
N ILE A 117 9.27 -4.79 -6.10
CA ILE A 117 8.79 -3.83 -7.10
C ILE A 117 8.53 -4.52 -8.46
N ARG A 118 9.49 -5.32 -8.93
CA ARG A 118 9.40 -6.03 -10.21
C ARG A 118 8.27 -7.06 -10.25
N TYR A 119 8.05 -7.81 -9.19
CA TYR A 119 7.06 -8.89 -9.20
C TYR A 119 5.67 -8.50 -8.66
N VAL A 120 5.58 -7.46 -7.83
CA VAL A 120 4.31 -6.96 -7.27
C VAL A 120 3.61 -6.05 -8.28
N ALA A 121 4.34 -5.12 -8.90
CA ALA A 121 3.76 -4.10 -9.78
C ALA A 121 4.31 -4.13 -11.21
N GLY A 122 5.46 -4.76 -11.45
CA GLY A 122 6.11 -4.72 -12.77
C GLY A 122 5.28 -5.31 -13.91
N GLU A 123 4.57 -6.42 -13.70
CA GLU A 123 3.69 -7.00 -14.74
C GLU A 123 2.48 -6.08 -15.03
N TYR A 124 1.90 -5.47 -14.00
CA TYR A 124 0.82 -4.50 -14.17
C TYR A 124 1.31 -3.24 -14.89
N PHE A 125 2.46 -2.69 -14.51
CA PHE A 125 3.06 -1.54 -15.20
C PHE A 125 3.38 -1.85 -16.66
N LYS A 126 3.88 -3.06 -16.94
CA LYS A 126 4.13 -3.52 -18.30
C LYS A 126 2.86 -3.55 -19.14
N GLU A 127 1.73 -3.98 -18.58
CA GLU A 127 0.43 -3.91 -19.25
C GLU A 127 0.06 -2.47 -19.58
N VAL A 128 0.13 -1.56 -18.61
CA VAL A 128 -0.17 -0.12 -18.81
C VAL A 128 0.69 0.48 -19.93
N VAL A 129 2.00 0.24 -19.91
CA VAL A 129 2.93 0.71 -20.96
C VAL A 129 2.62 0.07 -22.32
N SER A 130 2.22 -1.21 -22.35
CA SER A 130 1.85 -1.90 -23.58
C SER A 130 0.60 -1.32 -24.21
N LEU A 131 -0.40 -0.95 -23.41
CA LEU A 131 -1.60 -0.25 -23.87
C LEU A 131 -1.26 1.12 -24.48
N MET A 132 -0.37 1.88 -23.85
CA MET A 132 0.11 3.16 -24.39
C MET A 132 0.86 2.98 -25.71
N ARG A 133 1.76 1.99 -25.80
CA ARG A 133 2.46 1.67 -27.07
C ARG A 133 1.50 1.27 -28.17
N ALA A 134 0.54 0.40 -27.88
CA ALA A 134 -0.47 -0.01 -28.84
C ALA A 134 -1.31 1.19 -29.32
N LYS A 135 -1.55 2.19 -28.46
CA LYS A 135 -2.21 3.45 -28.85
C LYS A 135 -1.35 4.26 -29.82
N ILE A 136 -0.06 4.40 -29.54
CA ILE A 136 0.91 5.11 -30.40
C ILE A 136 0.99 4.45 -31.79
N GLU A 137 1.03 3.12 -31.82
CA GLU A 137 1.17 2.31 -33.03
C GLU A 137 -0.14 2.14 -33.82
N GLY A 138 -1.28 2.59 -33.29
CA GLY A 138 -2.60 2.40 -33.91
C GLY A 138 -3.13 0.96 -33.86
N THR A 139 -2.51 0.10 -33.04
CA THR A 139 -2.83 -1.32 -32.89
C THR A 139 -3.76 -1.62 -31.72
N LEU A 140 -4.07 -0.63 -30.86
CA LEU A 140 -4.98 -0.80 -29.72
C LEU A 140 -6.38 -1.26 -30.15
N ARG A 141 -6.90 -2.33 -29.54
CA ARG A 141 -8.24 -2.89 -29.84
C ARG A 141 -9.00 -3.26 -28.55
N PRO A 142 -10.24 -2.75 -28.36
CA PRO A 142 -10.83 -1.62 -29.08
C PRO A 142 -9.98 -0.35 -28.87
N ASP A 143 -10.09 0.63 -29.77
CA ASP A 143 -9.36 1.88 -29.64
C ASP A 143 -9.92 2.74 -28.49
N ARG A 144 -9.49 2.45 -27.26
CA ARG A 144 -9.95 3.14 -26.06
C ARG A 144 -9.17 4.43 -25.85
N ARG A 145 -9.82 5.39 -25.18
CA ARG A 145 -9.19 6.62 -24.69
C ARG A 145 -8.79 6.53 -23.22
N MET A 146 -9.37 5.59 -22.49
CA MET A 146 -9.20 5.46 -21.05
C MET A 146 -9.37 4.00 -20.60
N PHE A 147 -8.58 3.63 -19.60
CA PHE A 147 -8.64 2.36 -18.90
C PHE A 147 -8.72 2.64 -17.40
N TYR A 148 -9.62 1.95 -16.70
CA TYR A 148 -9.78 2.05 -15.26
C TYR A 148 -9.34 0.74 -14.63
N PHE A 149 -8.41 0.83 -13.69
CA PHE A 149 -7.93 -0.29 -12.90
C PHE A 149 -8.23 0.02 -11.43
N SER A 150 -9.12 -0.76 -10.83
CA SER A 150 -9.37 -0.69 -9.39
C SER A 150 -8.44 -1.68 -8.71
N GLY A 151 -7.53 -1.18 -7.89
CA GLY A 151 -6.55 -1.98 -7.14
C GLY A 151 -6.66 -1.75 -5.63
N HIS A 152 -5.61 -2.14 -4.94
CA HIS A 152 -5.44 -1.85 -3.51
C HIS A 152 -4.36 -0.78 -3.31
N ASP A 153 -4.25 -0.25 -2.10
CA ASP A 153 -3.15 0.61 -1.64
C ASP A 153 -1.75 0.10 -2.06
N GLY A 154 -1.49 -1.21 -1.89
CA GLY A 154 -0.25 -1.86 -2.33
C GLY A 154 -0.04 -1.82 -3.84
N THR A 155 -1.10 -1.73 -4.65
CA THR A 155 -0.99 -1.53 -6.11
C THR A 155 -0.45 -0.14 -6.43
N LEU A 156 -1.00 0.90 -5.79
CA LEU A 156 -0.53 2.28 -5.97
C LEU A 156 0.91 2.43 -5.51
N ILE A 157 1.22 1.95 -4.30
CA ILE A 157 2.58 1.97 -3.74
C ILE A 157 3.55 1.21 -4.64
N GLY A 158 3.15 0.05 -5.16
CA GLY A 158 3.94 -0.73 -6.10
C GLY A 158 4.30 0.04 -7.38
N ILE A 159 3.33 0.74 -8.00
CA ILE A 159 3.60 1.55 -9.21
C ILE A 159 4.44 2.77 -8.88
N LEU A 160 4.20 3.45 -7.77
CA LEU A 160 5.07 4.53 -7.30
C LEU A 160 6.51 4.02 -7.08
N GLY A 161 6.67 2.79 -6.60
CA GLY A 161 7.97 2.11 -6.52
C GLY A 161 8.62 1.92 -7.89
N VAL A 162 7.86 1.51 -8.91
CA VAL A 162 8.36 1.41 -10.31
C VAL A 162 8.82 2.76 -10.85
N LEU A 163 8.17 3.86 -10.44
CA LEU A 163 8.54 5.22 -10.82
C LEU A 163 9.76 5.77 -10.04
N GLY A 164 10.38 4.96 -9.17
CA GLY A 164 11.55 5.35 -8.39
C GLY A 164 11.21 6.15 -7.13
N LEU A 165 9.94 6.17 -6.72
CA LEU A 165 9.48 6.92 -5.55
C LEU A 165 9.45 6.08 -4.26
N ALA A 166 9.94 4.82 -4.31
CA ALA A 166 9.99 3.88 -3.18
C ALA A 166 10.67 4.48 -1.92
N GLU A 167 11.70 5.29 -2.12
CA GLU A 167 12.50 5.91 -1.06
C GLU A 167 12.20 7.41 -0.89
N ASP A 168 11.11 7.92 -1.46
CA ASP A 168 10.80 9.35 -1.41
C ASP A 168 10.64 9.83 0.06
N PRO A 169 11.55 10.70 0.55
CA PRO A 169 11.53 11.19 1.92
C PRO A 169 10.36 12.15 2.18
N SER A 170 9.64 12.60 1.14
CA SER A 170 8.43 13.41 1.27
C SER A 170 7.28 12.66 1.98
N GLY A 171 7.41 11.35 2.18
CA GLY A 171 6.41 10.55 2.88
C GLY A 171 5.17 10.23 2.04
N ARG A 172 5.15 10.54 0.74
CA ARG A 172 3.94 10.48 -0.11
C ARG A 172 3.49 9.11 -0.61
N LEU A 173 4.21 8.01 -0.31
CA LEU A 173 3.69 6.64 -0.57
C LEU A 173 2.62 6.22 0.45
N ASN A 174 1.64 7.07 0.69
CA ASN A 174 0.50 6.77 1.55
C ASN A 174 -0.74 6.85 0.66
N ALA A 175 -1.26 5.68 0.27
CA ALA A 175 -2.50 5.57 -0.47
C ALA A 175 -3.67 5.64 0.52
N ARG A 176 -4.43 6.74 0.46
CA ARG A 176 -5.65 6.91 1.25
C ARG A 176 -6.85 6.36 0.48
N THR A 177 -7.97 6.14 1.17
CA THR A 177 -9.21 5.75 0.52
C THR A 177 -9.54 6.75 -0.59
N GLY A 178 -9.76 6.26 -1.81
CA GLY A 178 -10.04 7.11 -2.97
C GLY A 178 -8.82 7.70 -3.69
N SER A 179 -7.59 7.43 -3.22
CA SER A 179 -6.37 7.82 -3.95
C SER A 179 -6.32 7.21 -5.36
N ALA A 180 -5.75 7.95 -6.30
CA ALA A 180 -5.60 7.51 -7.69
C ALA A 180 -4.26 7.92 -8.28
N LEU A 181 -3.73 7.07 -9.16
CA LEU A 181 -2.60 7.40 -10.03
C LEU A 181 -3.08 7.44 -11.47
N ILE A 182 -2.92 8.58 -12.13
CA ILE A 182 -3.33 8.79 -13.52
C ILE A 182 -2.06 8.89 -14.36
N LEU A 183 -1.97 8.06 -15.39
CA LEU A 183 -0.91 8.11 -16.37
C LEU A 183 -1.49 8.52 -17.71
N GLU A 184 -1.13 9.73 -18.15
CA GLU A 184 -1.67 10.33 -19.37
C GLU A 184 -0.64 10.24 -20.49
N LEU A 185 -1.04 9.65 -21.62
CA LEU A 185 -0.23 9.64 -22.83
C LEU A 185 -0.54 10.87 -23.68
N HIS A 186 0.47 11.71 -23.90
CA HIS A 186 0.39 12.93 -24.67
C HIS A 186 1.26 12.87 -25.92
N LYS A 187 0.91 13.68 -26.94
CA LYS A 187 1.72 13.87 -28.15
C LYS A 187 1.95 15.37 -28.35
N ASN A 188 3.22 15.77 -28.45
CA ASN A 188 3.56 17.13 -28.82
C ASN A 188 3.31 17.33 -30.33
N LEU A 189 2.38 18.22 -30.69
CA LEU A 189 1.97 18.42 -32.08
C LEU A 189 3.03 19.13 -32.96
N ARG A 190 4.08 19.69 -32.36
CA ARG A 190 5.17 20.34 -33.11
C ARG A 190 6.34 19.37 -33.35
N THR A 191 6.70 18.59 -32.33
CA THR A 191 7.85 17.68 -32.39
C THR A 191 7.45 16.25 -32.72
N GLU A 192 6.16 15.93 -32.69
CA GLU A 192 5.59 14.59 -32.84
C GLU A 192 6.04 13.58 -31.76
N ILE A 193 6.72 14.06 -30.71
CA ILE A 193 7.22 13.24 -29.61
C ILE A 193 6.07 12.92 -28.65
N PHE A 194 5.97 11.65 -28.28
CA PHE A 194 5.08 11.17 -27.23
C PHE A 194 5.74 11.26 -25.85
N TYR A 195 4.96 11.62 -24.84
CA TYR A 195 5.40 11.63 -23.44
C TYR A 195 4.28 11.18 -22.51
N VAL A 196 4.65 10.75 -21.31
CA VAL A 196 3.71 10.34 -20.27
C VAL A 196 3.77 11.34 -19.14
N GLN A 197 2.61 11.89 -18.77
CA GLN A 197 2.43 12.68 -17.56
C GLN A 197 1.87 11.78 -16.47
N VAL A 198 2.43 11.86 -15.27
CA VAL A 198 1.97 11.10 -14.11
C VAL A 198 1.39 12.09 -13.11
N LEU A 199 0.16 11.82 -12.68
CA LEU A 199 -0.60 12.63 -11.73
C LEU A 199 -1.01 11.74 -10.56
N TYR A 200 -0.84 12.23 -9.34
CA TYR A 200 -1.29 11.54 -8.14
C TYR A 200 -2.38 12.35 -7.45
N ILE A 201 -3.51 11.72 -7.22
CA ILE A 201 -4.61 12.27 -6.42
C ILE A 201 -4.53 11.62 -5.04
N ASP A 202 -4.38 12.46 -4.01
CA ASP A 202 -4.51 12.04 -2.63
C ASP A 202 -6.00 11.98 -2.27
N GLY A 203 -6.50 10.80 -1.91
CA GLY A 203 -7.90 10.60 -1.53
C GLY A 203 -8.31 11.35 -0.26
N ALA A 204 -7.33 11.78 0.56
CA ALA A 204 -7.59 12.63 1.72
C ALA A 204 -7.58 14.14 1.39
N ALA A 205 -7.22 14.54 0.17
CA ALA A 205 -7.21 15.95 -0.22
C ALA A 205 -8.65 16.50 -0.35
N PRO A 206 -8.93 17.72 0.15
CA PRO A 206 -10.28 18.28 0.16
C PRO A 206 -10.81 18.62 -1.24
N ASP A 207 -9.92 18.92 -2.19
CA ASP A 207 -10.24 19.29 -3.56
C ASP A 207 -10.05 18.15 -4.57
N LEU A 208 -9.36 17.06 -4.16
CA LEU A 208 -8.98 15.92 -5.00
C LEU A 208 -8.22 16.35 -6.28
N GLU A 209 -7.55 17.50 -6.24
CA GLU A 209 -6.72 17.96 -7.33
C GLU A 209 -5.40 17.18 -7.36
N PRO A 210 -4.84 16.90 -8.55
CA PRO A 210 -3.54 16.27 -8.66
C PRO A 210 -2.41 17.08 -7.99
N LEU A 211 -1.53 16.38 -7.25
CA LEU A 211 -0.33 16.94 -6.61
C LEU A 211 0.84 17.17 -7.58
#